data_AF-A0A9P6MEF9-F1
#
_entry.id   AF-A0A9P6MEF9-F1
#
_cell.length_a   1.000
_cell.length_b   1.000
_cell.length_c   1.000
_cell.angle_alpha   90.00
_cell.angle_beta   90.00
_cell.angle_gamma   90.00
#
_symmetry.space_group_name_H-M   'P 1'
#
loop_
_entity.id
_entity.type
_entity.pdbx_description
1 polymer ?
#
loop_
_entity_poly.entity_id
_entity_poly.type
_entity_poly.pdbx_seq_one_letter_code
_entity_poly.pdbx_strand_id
1 'polypeptide(L)'
;MSVVAVLSSSLRKGQNLRIIVIVFIFFFLGSISQYQGPFEFSIDEDGQVQSVPAEAGEHDIYYTHHIASYKPGDIRPWTRGDTQALRTLEGQKVAEFLAASPLLNTPFYSETSEDHKEQQGLADNAFLHLTKRLRIYKELWRSLQRYYDQLEDEDQQDHFYIHPPPEIAPAIELFQKMERTLFPWILKNHGTSFDLYRQTTKALRTTDNPRKVRGSRNQGIVMCVGDKHSIYARTTVKVLREVLGSRLPIEIYYVGEQDLSKENREWFEKHEDIITVDITTKLDQDLLQISGPTIKPFALLVSRFQEVILMDSDAYFLQDPAILFEDGGYKEVGTVFFYDRTRLSKVAGVNKRSWLYSFLPSVSNHPSKTRWYRSRGDQDQDSGVVVLDKKEHFIGLLAICKMNDVLERNQPTYRATWGEKES
;
A
#
# COMPACT_ATOMS: atom_id res chain seq x y z
N MET A 1 -20.85 70.17 -25.74
CA MET A 1 -21.04 68.75 -26.15
C MET A 1 -19.72 68.25 -26.73
N SER A 2 -19.04 67.20 -26.30
CA SER A 2 -19.06 66.37 -25.09
C SER A 2 -17.70 65.66 -25.06
N VAL A 3 -16.99 65.71 -23.93
CA VAL A 3 -15.64 65.12 -23.69
C VAL A 3 -15.69 63.58 -23.54
N VAL A 4 -16.66 62.92 -24.20
CA VAL A 4 -17.01 61.51 -23.94
C VAL A 4 -16.52 60.54 -25.04
N ALA A 5 -15.99 61.01 -26.17
CA ALA A 5 -15.71 60.12 -27.32
C ALA A 5 -14.28 59.52 -27.39
N VAL A 6 -13.31 59.97 -26.59
CA VAL A 6 -11.90 59.49 -26.67
C VAL A 6 -11.56 58.44 -25.60
N LEU A 7 -12.42 58.22 -24.60
CA LEU A 7 -12.20 57.22 -23.55
C LEU A 7 -12.71 55.81 -23.88
N SER A 8 -13.53 55.61 -24.92
CA SER A 8 -14.18 54.31 -25.16
C SER A 8 -13.39 53.32 -26.03
N SER A 9 -12.39 53.76 -26.80
CA SER A 9 -11.58 52.88 -27.66
C SER A 9 -10.35 52.29 -26.96
N SER A 10 -9.82 52.98 -25.95
CA SER A 10 -8.73 52.48 -25.09
C SER A 10 -9.22 51.43 -24.08
N LEU A 11 -10.43 51.60 -23.53
CA LEU A 11 -11.04 50.66 -22.58
C LEU A 11 -11.44 49.32 -23.23
N ARG A 12 -11.83 49.29 -24.51
CA ARG A 12 -12.14 48.04 -25.23
C ARG A 12 -10.91 47.21 -25.58
N LYS A 13 -9.76 47.84 -25.87
CA LYS A 13 -8.48 47.11 -26.05
C LYS A 13 -7.97 46.53 -24.72
N GLY A 14 -8.15 47.25 -23.61
CA GLY A 14 -7.82 46.73 -22.27
C GLY A 14 -8.73 45.59 -21.79
N GLN A 15 -10.04 45.65 -22.11
CA GLN A 15 -10.98 44.56 -21.77
C GLN A 15 -10.76 43.31 -22.61
N ASN A 16 -10.51 43.42 -23.92
CA ASN A 16 -10.22 42.25 -24.75
C ASN A 16 -8.88 41.60 -24.37
N LEU A 17 -7.88 42.38 -23.97
CA LEU A 17 -6.60 41.84 -23.47
C LEU A 17 -6.78 41.18 -22.09
N ARG A 18 -7.62 41.73 -21.21
CA ARG A 18 -7.98 41.10 -19.92
C ARG A 18 -8.79 39.82 -20.10
N ILE A 19 -9.72 39.77 -21.04
CA ILE A 19 -10.50 38.55 -21.33
C ILE A 19 -9.59 37.48 -21.94
N ILE A 20 -8.68 37.84 -22.84
CA ILE A 20 -7.71 36.89 -23.39
C ILE A 20 -6.76 36.40 -22.30
N VAL A 21 -6.25 37.26 -21.41
CA VAL A 21 -5.39 36.86 -20.28
C VAL A 21 -6.16 36.02 -19.26
N ILE A 22 -7.44 36.32 -18.99
CA ILE A 22 -8.28 35.52 -18.08
C ILE A 22 -8.62 34.18 -18.71
N VAL A 23 -8.91 34.10 -20.02
CA VAL A 23 -9.14 32.84 -20.74
C VAL A 23 -7.84 32.04 -20.87
N PHE A 24 -6.70 32.69 -21.08
CA PHE A 24 -5.39 32.02 -21.06
C PHE A 24 -5.04 31.52 -19.66
N ILE A 25 -5.28 32.30 -18.60
CA ILE A 25 -5.11 31.87 -17.20
C ILE A 25 -6.12 30.76 -16.86
N PHE A 26 -7.36 30.80 -17.35
CA PHE A 26 -8.36 29.74 -17.14
C PHE A 26 -7.99 28.45 -17.89
N PHE A 27 -7.47 28.54 -19.12
CA PHE A 27 -7.02 27.37 -19.87
C PHE A 27 -5.67 26.83 -19.36
N PHE A 28 -4.76 27.69 -18.91
CA PHE A 28 -3.46 27.30 -18.35
C PHE A 28 -3.56 26.79 -16.90
N LEU A 29 -4.46 27.35 -16.07
CA LEU A 29 -4.78 26.80 -14.75
C LEU A 29 -5.74 25.61 -14.85
N GLY A 30 -6.66 25.60 -15.80
CA GLY A 30 -7.55 24.45 -16.08
C GLY A 30 -6.84 23.25 -16.69
N SER A 31 -5.63 23.43 -17.25
CA SER A 31 -4.75 22.33 -17.68
C SER A 31 -3.74 21.88 -16.62
N ILE A 32 -3.64 22.58 -15.48
CA ILE A 32 -2.73 22.23 -14.37
C ILE A 32 -3.47 21.88 -13.07
N SER A 33 -4.75 22.23 -12.94
CA SER A 33 -5.60 21.92 -11.79
C SER A 33 -6.86 21.17 -12.21
N GLN A 34 -6.87 19.86 -11.99
CA GLN A 34 -8.12 19.13 -11.89
C GLN A 34 -8.47 18.96 -10.41
N TYR A 35 -9.18 19.93 -9.84
CA TYR A 35 -9.84 19.78 -8.55
C TYR A 35 -11.19 20.51 -8.55
N GLN A 36 -12.25 19.78 -8.22
CA GLN A 36 -13.60 20.29 -7.97
C GLN A 36 -14.17 19.64 -6.69
N GLY A 37 -13.42 19.71 -5.58
CA GLY A 37 -13.92 19.44 -4.23
C GLY A 37 -14.00 20.74 -3.41
N PRO A 38 -14.68 20.75 -2.25
CA PRO A 38 -14.61 21.87 -1.32
C PRO A 38 -13.18 21.99 -0.76
N PHE A 39 -12.58 23.16 -0.96
CA PHE A 39 -11.22 23.49 -0.55
C PHE A 39 -11.23 24.14 0.85
N GLU A 40 -10.75 23.44 1.87
CA GLU A 40 -10.14 24.09 3.04
C GLU A 40 -8.68 23.63 3.15
N PHE A 41 -7.74 24.52 2.85
CA PHE A 41 -6.32 24.33 3.11
C PHE A 41 -5.89 25.37 4.13
N SER A 42 -5.25 24.92 5.22
CA SER A 42 -4.31 25.76 5.96
C SER A 42 -2.90 25.26 5.66
N ILE A 43 -2.02 26.18 5.26
CA ILE A 43 -0.59 25.97 5.07
C ILE A 43 0.06 26.61 6.29
N ASP A 44 0.79 25.84 7.08
CA ASP A 44 1.59 26.38 8.19
C ASP A 44 2.92 26.96 7.69
N GLU A 45 3.61 27.71 8.57
CA GLU A 45 4.86 28.41 8.28
C GLU A 45 6.01 27.48 7.84
N ASP A 46 5.87 26.17 8.04
CA ASP A 46 6.83 25.13 7.65
C ASP A 46 6.53 24.49 6.27
N GLY A 47 5.40 24.85 5.64
CA GLY A 47 5.01 24.39 4.32
C GLY A 47 4.51 22.94 4.29
N GLN A 48 3.94 22.46 5.40
CA GLN A 48 3.20 21.20 5.45
C GLN A 48 1.79 21.43 4.88
N VAL A 49 1.25 20.44 4.17
CA VAL A 49 -0.11 20.54 3.62
C VAL A 49 -1.01 19.58 4.38
N GLN A 50 -1.98 20.15 5.10
CA GLN A 50 -2.99 19.41 5.84
C GLN A 50 -3.93 18.66 4.89
N SER A 51 -4.26 17.42 5.22
CA SER A 51 -5.47 16.77 4.70
C SER A 51 -6.39 16.56 5.88
N VAL A 52 -7.34 17.46 6.07
CA VAL A 52 -8.30 17.41 7.15
C VAL A 52 -9.54 16.67 6.63
N PRO A 53 -10.03 15.62 7.31
CA PRO A 53 -11.37 15.09 7.07
C PRO A 53 -12.39 16.23 7.11
N ALA A 54 -13.43 16.18 6.25
CA ALA A 54 -14.42 17.25 6.18
C ALA A 54 -15.17 17.51 7.52
N GLU A 55 -15.14 16.54 8.44
CA GLU A 55 -15.77 16.58 9.76
C GLU A 55 -14.79 16.20 10.90
N ALA A 56 -13.52 16.63 10.80
CA ALA A 56 -12.52 16.27 11.82
C ALA A 56 -12.90 16.74 13.23
N GLY A 57 -12.90 15.80 14.19
CA GLY A 57 -13.10 16.06 15.61
C GLY A 57 -11.85 16.59 16.32
N GLU A 58 -12.01 17.08 17.56
CA GLU A 58 -10.90 17.61 18.38
C GLU A 58 -9.81 16.56 18.69
N HIS A 59 -10.12 15.27 18.53
CA HIS A 59 -9.21 14.15 18.81
C HIS A 59 -8.64 13.46 17.56
N ASP A 60 -8.95 13.95 16.36
CA ASP A 60 -8.47 13.33 15.12
C ASP A 60 -7.01 13.70 14.84
N ILE A 61 -6.28 12.79 14.20
CA ILE A 61 -4.93 13.01 13.71
C ILE A 61 -5.08 13.78 12.39
N TYR A 62 -4.41 14.93 12.22
CA TYR A 62 -4.69 15.83 11.08
C TYR A 62 -3.82 15.60 9.83
N TYR A 63 -2.90 14.63 9.88
CA TYR A 63 -1.69 14.67 9.05
C TYR A 63 -1.28 13.35 8.39
N THR A 64 -2.05 12.26 8.53
CA THR A 64 -1.42 10.96 8.31
C THR A 64 -2.25 9.89 7.60
N HIS A 65 -3.41 10.24 7.06
CA HIS A 65 -4.37 9.24 6.59
C HIS A 65 -4.22 8.96 5.10
N HIS A 66 -3.75 9.95 4.35
CA HIS A 66 -3.65 9.89 2.90
C HIS A 66 -2.20 9.76 2.47
N ILE A 67 -1.87 8.75 1.66
CA ILE A 67 -0.55 8.69 0.99
C ILE A 67 -0.64 8.82 -0.53
N ALA A 68 -1.71 8.34 -1.14
CA ALA A 68 -2.02 8.67 -2.52
C ALA A 68 -3.41 8.13 -2.89
N SER A 69 -4.43 8.99 -2.90
CA SER A 69 -5.69 8.63 -3.53
C SER A 69 -5.55 8.80 -5.05
N TYR A 70 -5.73 7.69 -5.75
CA TYR A 70 -5.80 7.68 -7.20
C TYR A 70 -7.22 8.10 -7.63
N LYS A 71 -7.36 8.91 -8.69
CA LYS A 71 -8.69 9.25 -9.22
C LYS A 71 -9.25 8.06 -9.98
N PRO A 72 -10.45 7.54 -9.64
CA PRO A 72 -11.06 6.36 -10.28
C PRO A 72 -11.13 6.32 -11.82
N GLY A 73 -10.86 7.42 -12.53
CA GLY A 73 -10.83 7.49 -14.01
C GLY A 73 -9.45 7.41 -14.67
N ASP A 74 -8.34 7.48 -13.92
CA ASP A 74 -6.97 7.56 -14.47
C ASP A 74 -6.38 6.19 -14.93
N ILE A 75 -7.15 5.11 -14.83
CA ILE A 75 -6.84 3.69 -15.10
C ILE A 75 -8.17 3.15 -15.60
N ARG A 76 -8.14 2.68 -16.84
CA ARG A 76 -9.32 2.10 -17.48
C ARG A 76 -9.72 0.80 -16.75
N PRO A 77 -11.00 0.62 -16.38
CA PRO A 77 -11.48 -0.64 -15.84
C PRO A 77 -11.30 -1.80 -16.81
N TRP A 78 -11.09 -3.01 -16.28
CA TRP A 78 -11.07 -4.23 -17.08
C TRP A 78 -12.45 -4.50 -17.69
N THR A 79 -12.51 -4.82 -18.98
CA THR A 79 -13.76 -5.01 -19.72
C THR A 79 -13.90 -6.42 -20.30
N ARG A 80 -15.13 -6.79 -20.69
CA ARG A 80 -15.37 -8.03 -21.45
C ARG A 80 -14.58 -8.08 -22.76
N GLY A 81 -14.39 -6.94 -23.41
CA GLY A 81 -13.58 -6.82 -24.63
C GLY A 81 -12.11 -7.16 -24.37
N ASP A 82 -11.57 -6.77 -23.22
CA ASP A 82 -10.19 -7.11 -22.82
C ASP A 82 -10.06 -8.64 -22.60
N THR A 83 -11.03 -9.27 -21.93
CA THR A 83 -11.08 -10.74 -21.79
C THR A 83 -11.18 -11.46 -23.14
N GLN A 84 -12.00 -10.96 -24.07
CA GLN A 84 -12.11 -11.53 -25.42
C GLN A 84 -10.83 -11.36 -26.23
N ALA A 85 -10.15 -10.22 -26.09
CA ALA A 85 -8.89 -9.94 -26.77
C ALA A 85 -7.79 -10.95 -26.40
N LEU A 86 -7.81 -11.50 -25.18
CA LEU A 86 -6.88 -12.56 -24.76
C LEU A 86 -6.96 -13.83 -25.63
N ARG A 87 -8.06 -14.06 -26.36
CA ARG A 87 -8.18 -15.21 -27.28
C ARG A 87 -7.47 -14.97 -28.62
N THR A 88 -7.04 -13.75 -28.90
CA THR A 88 -6.32 -13.38 -30.12
C THR A 88 -4.81 -13.61 -29.95
N LEU A 89 -4.08 -13.74 -31.06
CA LEU A 89 -2.62 -13.87 -31.03
C LEU A 89 -1.95 -12.67 -30.33
N GLU A 90 -2.42 -11.45 -30.60
CA GLU A 90 -1.87 -10.24 -29.95
C GLU A 90 -2.19 -10.20 -28.46
N GLY A 91 -3.40 -10.62 -28.06
CA GLY A 91 -3.75 -10.74 -26.66
C GLY A 91 -2.91 -11.76 -25.90
N GLN A 92 -2.58 -12.88 -26.53
CA GLN A 92 -1.68 -13.89 -25.95
C GLN A 92 -0.26 -13.35 -25.75
N LYS A 93 0.29 -12.59 -26.71
CA LYS A 93 1.59 -11.90 -26.52
C LYS A 93 1.57 -10.91 -25.35
N VAL A 94 0.47 -10.16 -25.18
CA VAL A 94 0.31 -9.27 -24.04
C VAL A 94 0.21 -10.06 -22.73
N ALA A 95 -0.53 -11.16 -22.72
CA ALA A 95 -0.64 -12.04 -21.56
C ALA A 95 0.72 -12.61 -21.15
N GLU A 96 1.52 -13.07 -22.10
CA GLU A 96 2.89 -13.54 -21.88
C GLU A 96 3.78 -12.44 -21.29
N PHE A 97 3.72 -11.22 -21.83
CA PHE A 97 4.47 -10.09 -21.30
C PHE A 97 4.08 -9.74 -19.84
N LEU A 98 2.78 -9.76 -19.54
CA LEU A 98 2.25 -9.46 -18.21
C LEU A 98 2.59 -10.53 -17.19
N ALA A 99 2.64 -11.79 -17.62
CA ALA A 99 2.96 -12.95 -16.80
C ALA A 99 4.45 -13.32 -16.79
N ALA A 100 5.32 -12.60 -17.50
CA ALA A 100 6.76 -12.86 -17.46
C ALA A 100 7.38 -12.33 -16.16
N SER A 101 8.37 -13.02 -15.58
CA SER A 101 9.22 -12.44 -14.53
C SER A 101 10.56 -12.01 -15.13
N PRO A 102 10.83 -10.71 -15.34
CA PRO A 102 12.08 -10.24 -15.92
C PRO A 102 13.29 -10.53 -15.03
N LEU A 103 13.08 -10.72 -13.72
CA LEU A 103 14.13 -10.90 -12.71
C LEU A 103 14.48 -12.37 -12.42
N LEU A 104 13.71 -13.36 -12.91
CA LEU A 104 14.06 -14.78 -12.76
C LEU A 104 15.24 -15.21 -13.63
N ASN A 105 15.52 -14.47 -14.71
CA ASN A 105 16.55 -14.82 -15.70
C ASN A 105 17.77 -13.89 -15.69
N THR A 106 17.83 -12.92 -14.78
CA THR A 106 18.97 -12.00 -14.67
C THR A 106 19.92 -12.51 -13.58
N PRO A 107 21.15 -12.96 -13.91
CA PRO A 107 22.11 -13.38 -12.90
C PRO A 107 22.42 -12.20 -11.97
N PHE A 108 22.40 -12.47 -10.66
CA PHE A 108 22.82 -11.50 -9.65
C PHE A 108 24.31 -11.18 -9.87
N TYR A 109 24.58 -9.95 -10.33
CA TYR A 109 25.88 -9.26 -10.36
C TYR A 109 27.09 -10.02 -10.96
N SER A 110 27.44 -9.69 -12.21
CA SER A 110 28.81 -9.79 -12.73
C SER A 110 29.51 -8.43 -12.60
N GLU A 111 30.74 -8.40 -12.07
CA GLU A 111 31.53 -7.19 -11.76
C GLU A 111 32.17 -6.51 -13.00
N THR A 112 31.45 -6.33 -14.12
CA THR A 112 32.02 -5.66 -15.31
C THR A 112 31.31 -4.36 -15.69
N SER A 113 32.08 -3.38 -16.15
CA SER A 113 31.62 -1.99 -16.39
C SER A 113 30.66 -1.82 -17.57
N GLU A 114 30.65 -2.75 -18.53
CA GLU A 114 29.71 -2.73 -19.66
C GLU A 114 28.39 -3.39 -19.28
N ASP A 115 28.43 -4.51 -18.54
CA ASP A 115 27.25 -5.15 -17.93
C ASP A 115 26.47 -4.17 -17.05
N HIS A 116 27.18 -3.31 -16.30
CA HIS A 116 26.55 -2.32 -15.44
C HIS A 116 25.64 -1.33 -16.18
N LYS A 117 25.97 -0.87 -17.39
CA LYS A 117 25.12 0.09 -18.12
C LYS A 117 23.89 -0.57 -18.73
N GLU A 118 24.03 -1.78 -19.25
CA GLU A 118 22.94 -2.55 -19.86
C GLU A 118 21.97 -3.08 -18.78
N GLN A 119 22.51 -3.57 -17.66
CA GLN A 119 21.74 -3.98 -16.49
C GLN A 119 21.07 -2.78 -15.78
N GLN A 120 21.69 -1.59 -15.80
CA GLN A 120 21.08 -0.37 -15.26
C GLN A 120 19.89 0.09 -16.11
N GLY A 121 19.97 0.02 -17.45
CA GLY A 121 18.82 0.28 -18.33
C GLY A 121 17.67 -0.75 -18.22
N LEU A 122 17.99 -2.01 -17.91
CA LEU A 122 17.01 -3.07 -17.60
C LEU A 122 16.35 -2.83 -16.23
N ALA A 123 17.13 -2.45 -15.21
CA ALA A 123 16.63 -2.09 -13.89
C ALA A 123 15.74 -0.83 -13.92
N ASP A 124 16.09 0.16 -14.76
CA ASP A 124 15.34 1.41 -14.91
C ASP A 124 13.93 1.19 -15.50
N ASN A 125 13.74 0.19 -16.37
CA ASN A 125 12.44 -0.18 -16.93
C ASN A 125 11.70 -1.27 -16.13
N ALA A 126 12.39 -2.03 -15.28
CA ALA A 126 11.80 -3.12 -14.50
C ALA A 126 10.65 -2.63 -13.62
N PHE A 127 10.82 -1.50 -12.93
CA PHE A 127 9.77 -0.91 -12.09
C PHE A 127 8.60 -0.33 -12.89
N LEU A 128 8.87 0.22 -14.08
CA LEU A 128 7.82 0.65 -14.99
C LEU A 128 6.97 -0.55 -15.45
N HIS A 129 7.60 -1.67 -15.81
CA HIS A 129 6.91 -2.90 -16.16
C HIS A 129 6.15 -3.50 -14.99
N LEU A 130 6.75 -3.54 -13.80
CA LEU A 130 6.09 -3.96 -12.57
C LEU A 130 4.85 -3.10 -12.28
N THR A 131 4.96 -1.78 -12.41
CA THR A 131 3.83 -0.86 -12.22
C THR A 131 2.70 -1.13 -13.22
N LYS A 132 3.03 -1.35 -14.50
CA LYS A 132 2.05 -1.71 -15.52
C LYS A 132 1.33 -3.02 -15.15
N ARG A 133 2.07 -4.02 -14.70
CA ARG A 133 1.51 -5.33 -14.28
C ARG A 133 0.64 -5.21 -13.05
N LEU A 134 1.08 -4.51 -12.01
CA LEU A 134 0.29 -4.30 -10.79
C LEU A 134 -1.00 -3.52 -11.07
N ARG A 135 -0.97 -2.54 -11.98
CA ARG A 135 -2.18 -1.80 -12.41
C ARG A 135 -3.15 -2.69 -13.18
N ILE A 136 -2.66 -3.47 -14.14
CA ILE A 136 -3.50 -4.43 -14.88
C ILE A 136 -4.06 -5.47 -13.91
N TYR A 137 -3.23 -6.02 -13.03
CA TYR A 137 -3.60 -7.00 -12.01
C TYR A 137 -4.71 -6.45 -11.11
N LYS A 138 -4.58 -5.22 -10.63
CA LYS A 138 -5.60 -4.56 -9.79
C LYS A 138 -6.97 -4.51 -10.47
N GLU A 139 -7.01 -4.09 -11.74
CA GLU A 139 -8.29 -3.98 -12.46
C GLU A 139 -8.86 -5.33 -12.86
N LEU A 140 -8.00 -6.29 -13.20
CA LEU A 140 -8.40 -7.68 -13.43
C LEU A 140 -8.96 -8.31 -12.16
N TRP A 141 -8.27 -8.15 -11.01
CA TRP A 141 -8.70 -8.62 -9.70
C TRP A 141 -10.07 -8.04 -9.35
N ARG A 142 -10.26 -6.72 -9.48
CA ARG A 142 -11.57 -6.08 -9.23
C ARG A 142 -12.69 -6.59 -10.14
N SER A 143 -12.38 -6.84 -11.42
CA SER A 143 -13.35 -7.41 -12.34
C SER A 143 -13.76 -8.82 -11.93
N LEU A 144 -12.79 -9.65 -11.52
CA LEU A 144 -13.04 -11.02 -11.08
C LEU A 144 -13.71 -11.08 -9.70
N GLN A 145 -13.41 -10.13 -8.81
CA GLN A 145 -14.00 -10.03 -7.48
C GLN A 145 -15.54 -9.95 -7.56
N ARG A 146 -16.08 -9.20 -8.52
CA ARG A 146 -17.54 -9.10 -8.71
C ARG A 146 -18.19 -10.45 -9.02
N TYR A 147 -17.48 -11.33 -9.72
CA TYR A 147 -17.95 -12.69 -9.98
C TYR A 147 -17.78 -13.57 -8.74
N TYR A 148 -16.63 -13.44 -8.07
CA TYR A 148 -16.32 -14.19 -6.86
C TYR A 148 -17.31 -13.91 -5.71
N ASP A 149 -17.66 -12.64 -5.50
CA ASP A 149 -18.59 -12.21 -4.45
C ASP A 149 -20.03 -12.66 -4.69
N GLN A 150 -20.40 -13.00 -5.94
CA GLN A 150 -21.71 -13.57 -6.28
C GLN A 150 -21.82 -15.07 -5.92
N LEU A 151 -20.68 -15.73 -5.70
CA LEU A 151 -20.64 -17.13 -5.29
C LEU A 151 -20.80 -17.17 -3.77
N GLU A 152 -21.95 -17.62 -3.29
CA GLU A 152 -22.24 -17.66 -1.85
C GLU A 152 -21.60 -18.87 -1.14
N ASP A 153 -21.32 -19.94 -1.90
CA ASP A 153 -20.82 -21.23 -1.39
C ASP A 153 -19.29 -21.32 -1.43
N GLU A 154 -18.70 -21.88 -0.36
CA GLU A 154 -17.27 -22.17 -0.23
C GLU A 154 -16.75 -23.04 -1.35
N ASP A 155 -17.45 -24.13 -1.66
CA ASP A 155 -17.02 -25.06 -2.68
C ASP A 155 -17.05 -24.38 -4.06
N GLN A 156 -18.05 -23.52 -4.32
CA GLN A 156 -18.15 -22.79 -5.58
C GLN A 156 -17.04 -21.76 -5.74
N GLN A 157 -16.66 -21.06 -4.66
CA GLN A 157 -15.55 -20.11 -4.66
C GLN A 157 -14.20 -20.80 -4.89
N ASP A 158 -14.00 -21.98 -4.32
CA ASP A 158 -12.78 -22.77 -4.52
C ASP A 158 -12.73 -23.36 -5.94
N HIS A 159 -13.89 -23.78 -6.47
CA HIS A 159 -14.01 -24.27 -7.85
C HIS A 159 -13.96 -23.17 -8.91
N PHE A 160 -14.23 -21.91 -8.57
CA PHE A 160 -14.26 -20.78 -9.51
C PHE A 160 -12.98 -20.65 -10.33
N TYR A 161 -11.83 -20.88 -9.69
CA TYR A 161 -10.52 -20.80 -10.33
C TYR A 161 -10.11 -22.06 -11.09
N ILE A 162 -10.77 -23.19 -10.81
CA ILE A 162 -10.50 -24.48 -11.45
C ILE A 162 -11.40 -24.67 -12.67
N HIS A 163 -12.66 -24.29 -12.57
CA HIS A 163 -13.69 -24.43 -13.60
C HIS A 163 -14.45 -23.11 -13.84
N PRO A 164 -13.74 -22.05 -14.29
CA PRO A 164 -14.39 -20.77 -14.56
C PRO A 164 -15.43 -20.85 -15.69
N PRO A 165 -16.49 -20.03 -15.62
CA PRO A 165 -17.37 -19.81 -16.77
C PRO A 165 -16.57 -19.48 -18.05
N PRO A 166 -16.93 -20.03 -19.22
CA PRO A 166 -16.15 -19.85 -20.45
C PRO A 166 -15.92 -18.38 -20.85
N GLU A 167 -16.83 -17.49 -20.45
CA GLU A 167 -16.74 -16.05 -20.70
C GLU A 167 -15.57 -15.37 -19.97
N ILE A 168 -15.19 -15.84 -18.78
CA ILE A 168 -14.11 -15.28 -17.96
C ILE A 168 -12.88 -16.18 -17.88
N ALA A 169 -12.95 -17.41 -18.38
CA ALA A 169 -11.85 -18.38 -18.32
C ALA A 169 -10.49 -17.81 -18.80
N PRO A 170 -10.38 -17.06 -19.93
CA PRO A 170 -9.10 -16.45 -20.33
C PRO A 170 -8.56 -15.42 -19.32
N ALA A 171 -9.46 -14.69 -18.65
CA ALA A 171 -9.10 -13.70 -17.64
C ALA A 171 -8.60 -14.38 -16.35
N ILE A 172 -9.23 -15.49 -15.93
CA ILE A 172 -8.76 -16.32 -14.81
C ILE A 172 -7.39 -16.92 -15.11
N GLU A 173 -7.17 -17.42 -16.33
CA GLU A 173 -5.89 -18.00 -16.72
C GLU A 173 -4.76 -16.95 -16.66
N LEU A 174 -5.00 -15.76 -17.22
CA LEU A 174 -4.06 -14.64 -17.10
C LEU A 174 -3.83 -14.27 -15.64
N PHE A 175 -4.88 -14.18 -14.84
CA PHE A 175 -4.82 -13.84 -13.43
C PHE A 175 -3.89 -14.81 -12.66
N GLN A 176 -4.11 -16.12 -12.77
CA GLN A 176 -3.28 -17.13 -12.14
C GLN A 176 -1.82 -17.09 -12.62
N LYS A 177 -1.60 -16.86 -13.92
CA LYS A 177 -0.24 -16.68 -14.48
C LYS A 177 0.46 -15.44 -13.91
N MET A 178 -0.26 -14.34 -13.72
CA MET A 178 0.26 -13.13 -13.08
C MET A 178 0.55 -13.37 -11.60
N GLU A 179 -0.30 -14.07 -10.84
CA GLU A 179 -0.04 -14.36 -9.42
C GLU A 179 1.21 -15.20 -9.20
N ARG A 180 1.46 -16.19 -10.07
CA ARG A 180 2.68 -17.01 -10.04
C ARG A 180 3.96 -16.22 -10.25
N THR A 181 3.89 -15.00 -10.79
CA THR A 181 5.06 -14.16 -11.05
C THR A 181 5.14 -12.94 -10.16
N LEU A 182 4.00 -12.35 -9.81
CA LEU A 182 3.93 -11.20 -8.92
C LEU A 182 3.99 -11.62 -7.44
N PHE A 183 3.30 -12.69 -7.06
CA PHE A 183 3.15 -13.08 -5.66
C PHE A 183 3.32 -14.60 -5.44
N PRO A 184 4.38 -15.24 -5.99
CA PRO A 184 4.56 -16.69 -5.89
C PRO A 184 4.61 -17.18 -4.44
N TRP A 185 5.08 -16.35 -3.52
CA TRP A 185 5.25 -16.63 -2.10
C TRP A 185 3.93 -16.78 -1.32
N ILE A 186 2.80 -16.26 -1.85
CA ILE A 186 1.45 -16.51 -1.30
C ILE A 186 0.98 -17.92 -1.66
N LEU A 187 1.37 -18.41 -2.85
CA LEU A 187 0.83 -19.64 -3.44
C LEU A 187 1.29 -20.92 -2.74
N LYS A 188 2.19 -20.80 -1.76
CA LYS A 188 2.59 -21.91 -0.88
C LYS A 188 1.41 -22.45 -0.06
N ASN A 189 0.53 -21.56 0.41
CA ASN A 189 -0.56 -21.89 1.33
C ASN A 189 -1.95 -21.50 0.81
N HIS A 190 -2.02 -20.82 -0.32
CA HIS A 190 -3.25 -20.30 -0.90
C HIS A 190 -3.28 -20.63 -2.40
N GLY A 191 -4.46 -20.92 -2.97
CA GLY A 191 -4.59 -21.15 -4.40
C GLY A 191 -4.42 -19.86 -5.21
N THR A 192 -4.89 -18.75 -4.65
CA THR A 192 -4.88 -17.39 -5.22
C THR A 192 -4.82 -16.32 -4.13
N SER A 193 -4.63 -15.06 -4.52
CA SER A 193 -4.78 -13.92 -3.58
C SER A 193 -6.20 -13.78 -3.02
N PHE A 194 -7.23 -14.29 -3.72
CA PHE A 194 -8.60 -14.25 -3.23
C PHE A 194 -8.78 -15.13 -2.00
N ASP A 195 -8.09 -16.27 -1.92
CA ASP A 195 -8.16 -17.14 -0.74
C ASP A 195 -7.60 -16.42 0.50
N LEU A 196 -6.50 -15.68 0.31
CA LEU A 196 -5.90 -14.86 1.37
C LEU A 196 -6.81 -13.68 1.76
N TYR A 197 -7.38 -12.98 0.78
CA TYR A 197 -8.35 -11.90 1.01
C TYR A 197 -9.59 -12.40 1.76
N ARG A 198 -10.11 -13.57 1.36
CA ARG A 198 -11.23 -14.24 2.00
C ARG A 198 -10.92 -14.60 3.44
N GLN A 199 -9.75 -15.12 3.75
CA GLN A 199 -9.38 -15.40 5.14
C GLN A 199 -9.37 -14.15 6.01
N THR A 200 -8.88 -13.02 5.45
CA THR A 200 -8.88 -11.72 6.14
C THR A 200 -10.30 -11.19 6.38
N THR A 201 -11.22 -11.40 5.43
CA THR A 201 -12.60 -10.86 5.50
C THR A 201 -13.63 -11.84 6.07
N LYS A 202 -13.38 -13.15 6.12
CA LYS A 202 -14.32 -14.15 6.64
C LYS A 202 -14.27 -14.30 8.16
N ALA A 203 -13.20 -13.83 8.83
CA ALA A 203 -13.19 -13.64 10.28
C ALA A 203 -14.41 -12.84 10.79
N LEU A 204 -15.08 -12.10 9.90
CA LEU A 204 -16.36 -11.40 10.09
C LEU A 204 -17.59 -12.31 10.34
N ARG A 205 -17.59 -13.61 9.97
CA ARG A 205 -18.83 -14.42 9.88
C ARG A 205 -19.01 -15.51 10.95
N THR A 206 -17.99 -15.92 11.70
CA THR A 206 -18.11 -16.99 12.71
C THR A 206 -18.52 -16.45 14.09
N THR A 207 -19.81 -16.21 14.27
CA THR A 207 -20.44 -15.96 15.58
C THR A 207 -20.81 -17.28 16.27
N ASP A 208 -19.83 -18.05 16.75
CA ASP A 208 -20.10 -19.27 17.55
C ASP A 208 -19.72 -19.15 19.03
N ASN A 209 -19.49 -17.93 19.56
CA ASN A 209 -19.39 -17.79 21.03
C ASN A 209 -19.83 -16.39 21.50
N PRO A 210 -20.99 -16.26 22.19
CA PRO A 210 -21.58 -14.98 22.59
C PRO A 210 -21.00 -14.39 23.89
N ARG A 211 -19.80 -14.81 24.32
CA ARG A 211 -19.13 -14.19 25.47
C ARG A 211 -18.35 -12.94 25.05
N LYS A 212 -19.09 -11.84 24.94
CA LYS A 212 -18.76 -10.47 25.40
C LYS A 212 -17.26 -10.11 25.41
N VAL A 213 -16.60 -10.09 24.25
CA VAL A 213 -15.34 -9.34 24.05
C VAL A 213 -15.73 -7.97 23.48
N ARG A 214 -15.42 -6.90 24.22
CA ARG A 214 -15.52 -5.53 23.71
C ARG A 214 -14.30 -5.30 22.80
N GLY A 215 -14.55 -5.29 21.50
CA GLY A 215 -13.57 -5.25 20.41
C GLY A 215 -14.12 -6.13 19.29
N SER A 216 -14.28 -5.61 18.07
CA SER A 216 -14.65 -6.48 16.96
C SER A 216 -13.54 -7.53 16.82
N ARG A 217 -13.86 -8.82 16.62
CA ARG A 217 -12.85 -9.89 16.45
C ARG A 217 -11.88 -9.64 15.27
N ASN A 218 -12.06 -8.55 14.55
CA ASN A 218 -11.37 -8.19 13.32
C ASN A 218 -10.35 -7.05 13.52
N GLN A 219 -10.29 -6.46 14.72
CA GLN A 219 -9.32 -5.45 15.11
C GLN A 219 -8.21 -6.08 15.96
N GLY A 220 -6.95 -5.75 15.69
CA GLY A 220 -5.85 -6.27 16.49
C GLY A 220 -4.51 -5.58 16.24
N ILE A 221 -3.55 -5.93 17.08
CA ILE A 221 -2.18 -5.42 17.02
C ILE A 221 -1.29 -6.49 16.39
N VAL A 222 -0.44 -6.08 15.46
CA VAL A 222 0.63 -6.93 14.90
C VAL A 222 1.96 -6.36 15.32
N MET A 223 2.79 -7.19 15.93
CA MET A 223 4.17 -6.86 16.30
C MET A 223 5.13 -7.81 15.59
N CYS A 224 6.28 -7.31 15.15
CA CYS A 224 7.34 -8.13 14.61
C CYS A 224 8.51 -8.16 15.60
N VAL A 225 8.83 -9.33 16.15
CA VAL A 225 9.72 -9.43 17.32
C VAL A 225 10.71 -10.57 17.13
N GLY A 226 11.99 -10.22 17.12
CA GLY A 226 13.09 -11.17 17.33
C GLY A 226 13.64 -11.11 18.76
N ASP A 227 14.44 -12.08 19.16
CA ASP A 227 14.97 -12.25 20.52
C ASP A 227 15.67 -10.99 21.05
N LYS A 228 16.45 -10.31 20.21
CA LYS A 228 17.16 -9.08 20.57
C LYS A 228 16.23 -7.94 20.98
N HIS A 229 15.02 -7.91 20.44
CA HIS A 229 14.02 -6.87 20.70
C HIS A 229 12.90 -7.34 21.64
N SER A 230 12.91 -8.61 22.04
CA SER A 230 11.91 -9.20 22.93
C SER A 230 11.74 -8.42 24.23
N ILE A 231 12.82 -7.90 24.82
CA ILE A 231 12.74 -7.12 26.06
C ILE A 231 11.88 -5.86 25.93
N TYR A 232 11.95 -5.18 24.78
CA TYR A 232 11.13 -4.01 24.49
C TYR A 232 9.68 -4.43 24.28
N ALA A 233 9.44 -5.46 23.45
CA ALA A 233 8.10 -5.99 23.22
C ALA A 233 7.42 -6.48 24.52
N ARG A 234 8.16 -7.15 25.41
CA ARG A 234 7.65 -7.56 26.74
C ARG A 234 7.21 -6.36 27.57
N THR A 235 7.96 -5.26 27.50
CA THR A 235 7.65 -4.02 28.22
C THR A 235 6.39 -3.37 27.63
N THR A 236 6.32 -3.28 26.29
CA THR A 236 5.15 -2.78 25.56
C THR A 236 3.90 -3.59 25.86
N VAL A 237 3.98 -4.93 25.86
CA VAL A 237 2.86 -5.82 26.22
C VAL A 237 2.37 -5.54 27.64
N LYS A 238 3.27 -5.38 28.62
CA LYS A 238 2.87 -5.02 29.99
C LYS A 238 2.19 -3.66 30.05
N VAL A 239 2.73 -2.65 29.37
CA VAL A 239 2.11 -1.32 29.32
C VAL A 239 0.70 -1.41 28.74
N LEU A 240 0.53 -2.10 27.61
CA LEU A 240 -0.77 -2.28 26.97
C LEU A 240 -1.77 -3.00 27.89
N ARG A 241 -1.35 -4.09 28.55
CA ARG A 241 -2.26 -4.95 29.32
C ARG A 241 -2.53 -4.43 30.74
N GLU A 242 -1.51 -3.93 31.42
CA GLU A 242 -1.55 -3.61 32.86
C GLU A 242 -1.78 -2.11 33.11
N VAL A 243 -1.24 -1.23 32.27
CA VAL A 243 -1.35 0.23 32.46
C VAL A 243 -2.52 0.80 31.68
N LEU A 244 -2.59 0.48 30.38
CA LEU A 244 -3.61 1.02 29.49
C LEU A 244 -4.90 0.18 29.48
N GLY A 245 -4.84 -1.04 29.99
CA GLY A 245 -5.99 -1.95 30.07
C GLY A 245 -6.52 -2.40 28.70
N SER A 246 -5.71 -2.29 27.64
CA SER A 246 -6.11 -2.64 26.28
C SER A 246 -6.44 -4.12 26.17
N ARG A 247 -7.53 -4.42 25.46
CA ARG A 247 -8.02 -5.80 25.19
C ARG A 247 -7.91 -6.18 23.72
N LEU A 248 -7.26 -5.36 22.89
CA LEU A 248 -6.99 -5.74 21.51
C LEU A 248 -6.15 -7.03 21.48
N PRO A 249 -6.53 -8.03 20.67
CA PRO A 249 -5.70 -9.21 20.47
C PRO A 249 -4.37 -8.82 19.81
N ILE A 250 -3.28 -9.55 20.13
CA ILE A 250 -1.93 -9.27 19.62
C ILE A 250 -1.38 -10.52 18.91
N GLU A 251 -0.93 -10.36 17.68
CA GLU A 251 -0.13 -11.36 16.97
C GLU A 251 1.33 -10.91 16.92
N ILE A 252 2.23 -11.75 17.42
CA ILE A 252 3.67 -11.53 17.40
C ILE A 252 4.31 -12.39 16.31
N TYR A 253 4.76 -11.76 15.24
CA TYR A 253 5.40 -12.40 14.11
C TYR A 253 6.92 -12.48 14.27
N TYR A 254 7.49 -13.61 13.87
CA TYR A 254 8.93 -13.88 13.87
C TYR A 254 9.32 -14.78 12.68
N VAL A 255 10.62 -14.86 12.35
CA VAL A 255 11.14 -15.66 11.23
C VAL A 255 11.86 -16.93 11.71
N GLY A 256 11.11 -18.02 11.88
CA GLY A 256 11.69 -19.30 12.29
C GLY A 256 12.21 -19.34 13.73
N GLU A 257 12.53 -20.55 14.18
CA GLU A 257 12.91 -20.83 15.58
C GLU A 257 14.16 -20.08 16.07
N GLN A 258 15.04 -19.69 15.14
CA GLN A 258 16.26 -18.93 15.44
C GLN A 258 16.03 -17.43 15.69
N ASP A 259 14.88 -16.88 15.27
CA ASP A 259 14.60 -15.45 15.39
C ASP A 259 13.95 -15.12 16.74
N LEU A 260 13.02 -15.97 17.22
CA LEU A 260 12.37 -15.81 18.53
C LEU A 260 12.35 -17.14 19.30
N SER A 261 13.11 -17.18 20.40
CA SER A 261 13.25 -18.35 21.26
C SER A 261 11.92 -18.83 21.84
N LYS A 262 11.86 -20.13 22.12
CA LYS A 262 10.71 -20.77 22.78
C LYS A 262 10.33 -20.09 24.10
N GLU A 263 11.33 -19.74 24.92
CA GLU A 263 11.10 -19.04 26.19
C GLU A 263 10.40 -17.69 25.99
N ASN A 264 10.81 -16.92 24.98
CA ASN A 264 10.16 -15.65 24.65
C ASN A 264 8.73 -15.85 24.16
N ARG A 265 8.48 -16.84 23.29
CA ARG A 265 7.13 -17.16 22.82
C ARG A 265 6.20 -17.58 23.96
N GLU A 266 6.65 -18.52 24.79
CA GLU A 266 5.92 -18.97 25.98
C GLU A 266 5.68 -17.83 26.98
N TRP A 267 6.56 -16.82 27.03
CA TRP A 267 6.33 -15.64 27.85
C TRP A 267 5.18 -14.79 27.31
N PHE A 268 5.15 -14.53 26.00
CA PHE A 268 4.10 -13.73 25.38
C PHE A 268 2.74 -14.42 25.49
N GLU A 269 2.67 -15.71 25.18
CA GLU A 269 1.45 -16.52 25.15
C GLU A 269 0.83 -16.78 26.53
N LYS A 270 1.52 -16.42 27.63
CA LYS A 270 0.91 -16.39 28.99
C LYS A 270 -0.13 -15.30 29.16
N HIS A 271 -0.13 -14.29 28.29
CA HIS A 271 -1.06 -13.16 28.35
C HIS A 271 -2.28 -13.47 27.48
N GLU A 272 -3.45 -13.05 27.95
CA GLU A 272 -4.70 -13.25 27.23
C GLU A 272 -4.69 -12.57 25.84
N ASP A 273 -5.22 -13.29 24.86
CA ASP A 273 -5.34 -12.88 23.45
C ASP A 273 -4.02 -12.47 22.79
N ILE A 274 -2.89 -13.03 23.24
CA ILE A 274 -1.59 -12.91 22.57
C ILE A 274 -1.17 -14.27 22.00
N ILE A 275 -0.81 -14.31 20.72
CA ILE A 275 -0.26 -15.50 20.06
C ILE A 275 1.05 -15.16 19.35
N THR A 276 1.95 -16.13 19.23
CA THR A 276 3.13 -16.00 18.37
C THR A 276 2.95 -16.76 17.06
N VAL A 277 3.43 -16.20 15.96
CA VAL A 277 3.25 -16.74 14.60
C VAL A 277 4.58 -16.76 13.86
N ASP A 278 5.02 -17.95 13.48
CA ASP A 278 6.16 -18.12 12.57
C ASP A 278 5.74 -17.81 11.14
N ILE A 279 6.26 -16.72 10.58
CA ILE A 279 5.89 -16.28 9.23
C ILE A 279 6.32 -17.28 8.15
N THR A 280 7.33 -18.12 8.41
CA THR A 280 7.81 -19.13 7.46
C THR A 280 6.81 -20.26 7.25
N THR A 281 5.86 -20.43 8.18
CA THR A 281 4.72 -21.34 8.04
C THR A 281 3.63 -20.75 7.14
N LYS A 282 3.58 -19.42 6.99
CA LYS A 282 2.56 -18.69 6.23
C LYS A 282 3.01 -18.34 4.82
N LEU A 283 4.28 -18.08 4.60
CA LEU A 283 4.83 -17.66 3.32
C LEU A 283 6.06 -18.49 2.93
N ASP A 284 6.42 -18.41 1.65
CA ASP A 284 7.62 -19.06 1.13
C ASP A 284 8.88 -18.24 1.48
N GLN A 285 9.63 -18.72 2.47
CA GLN A 285 10.85 -18.09 2.94
C GLN A 285 12.02 -18.25 1.95
N ASP A 286 12.03 -19.31 1.13
CA ASP A 286 13.09 -19.52 0.14
C ASP A 286 12.99 -18.47 -0.98
N LEU A 287 11.76 -18.08 -1.30
CA LEU A 287 11.49 -16.99 -2.24
C LEU A 287 11.71 -15.60 -1.63
N LEU A 288 11.21 -15.35 -0.41
CA LEU A 288 11.19 -14.00 0.16
C LEU A 288 12.46 -13.59 0.92
N GLN A 289 13.19 -14.57 1.46
CA GLN A 289 14.36 -14.35 2.33
C GLN A 289 14.08 -13.25 3.37
N ILE A 290 12.95 -13.35 4.07
CA ILE A 290 12.49 -12.35 5.04
C ILE A 290 13.51 -12.29 6.18
N SER A 291 13.93 -11.10 6.58
CA SER A 291 14.75 -10.90 7.77
C SER A 291 14.63 -9.48 8.30
N GLY A 292 14.72 -9.32 9.62
CA GLY A 292 14.68 -7.99 10.24
C GLY A 292 13.41 -7.20 9.88
N PRO A 293 13.50 -5.90 9.59
CA PRO A 293 12.32 -5.05 9.32
C PRO A 293 11.47 -5.45 8.13
N THR A 294 12.03 -6.22 7.17
CA THR A 294 11.32 -6.60 5.94
C THR A 294 10.11 -7.49 6.21
N ILE A 295 10.00 -8.08 7.40
CA ILE A 295 8.87 -8.90 7.83
C ILE A 295 7.56 -8.10 7.94
N LYS A 296 7.62 -6.80 8.24
CA LYS A 296 6.47 -6.00 8.63
C LYS A 296 5.31 -6.02 7.62
N PRO A 297 5.53 -5.75 6.31
CA PRO A 297 4.43 -5.78 5.33
C PRO A 297 3.82 -7.18 5.19
N PHE A 298 4.65 -8.22 5.25
CA PHE A 298 4.21 -9.61 5.15
C PHE A 298 3.41 -10.05 6.38
N ALA A 299 3.85 -9.68 7.58
CA ALA A 299 3.12 -9.91 8.83
C ALA A 299 1.76 -9.19 8.81
N LEU A 300 1.73 -7.94 8.37
CA LEU A 300 0.49 -7.19 8.17
C LEU A 300 -0.45 -7.93 7.21
N LEU A 301 0.06 -8.37 6.05
CA LEU A 301 -0.72 -9.09 5.04
C LEU A 301 -1.33 -10.39 5.57
N VAL A 302 -0.54 -11.27 6.19
CA VAL A 302 -1.00 -12.61 6.61
C VAL A 302 -1.64 -12.64 8.00
N SER A 303 -1.66 -11.52 8.71
CA SER A 303 -2.36 -11.41 9.99
C SER A 303 -3.83 -11.75 9.90
N ARG A 304 -4.41 -12.29 10.97
CA ARG A 304 -5.84 -12.69 10.95
C ARG A 304 -6.82 -11.51 10.99
N PHE A 305 -6.35 -10.34 11.37
CA PHE A 305 -7.17 -9.15 11.59
C PHE A 305 -7.51 -8.49 10.25
N GLN A 306 -8.69 -7.89 10.13
CA GLN A 306 -9.01 -7.03 8.99
C GLN A 306 -8.43 -5.62 9.22
N GLU A 307 -8.67 -5.07 10.41
CA GLU A 307 -8.23 -3.76 10.84
C GLU A 307 -7.03 -3.93 11.78
N VAL A 308 -5.87 -3.45 11.37
CA VAL A 308 -4.60 -3.79 12.02
C VAL A 308 -3.89 -2.54 12.50
N ILE A 309 -3.40 -2.57 13.74
CA ILE A 309 -2.35 -1.67 14.21
C ILE A 309 -1.04 -2.45 14.14
N LEU A 310 -0.27 -2.24 13.08
CA LEU A 310 1.12 -2.67 13.03
C LEU A 310 1.92 -1.75 13.96
N MET A 311 2.69 -2.32 14.88
CA MET A 311 3.54 -1.54 15.76
C MET A 311 4.91 -2.18 15.99
N ASP A 312 5.92 -1.33 16.14
CA ASP A 312 7.26 -1.75 16.53
C ASP A 312 7.31 -2.24 17.98
N SER A 313 8.28 -3.11 18.25
CA SER A 313 8.51 -3.67 19.59
C SER A 313 8.84 -2.61 20.65
N ASP A 314 9.38 -1.47 20.23
CA ASP A 314 9.84 -0.36 21.05
C ASP A 314 8.96 0.90 20.91
N ALA A 315 7.77 0.77 20.31
CA ALA A 315 6.74 1.81 20.32
C ALA A 315 5.85 1.70 21.57
N TYR A 316 5.62 2.82 22.26
CA TYR A 316 4.79 2.87 23.47
C TYR A 316 3.62 3.84 23.28
N PHE A 317 2.42 3.37 23.62
CA PHE A 317 1.24 4.23 23.68
C PHE A 317 1.08 4.82 25.08
N LEU A 318 0.49 6.02 25.14
CA LEU A 318 0.13 6.69 26.39
C LEU A 318 -1.37 6.60 26.72
N GLN A 319 -2.15 6.03 25.79
CA GLN A 319 -3.58 5.77 25.91
C GLN A 319 -3.92 4.47 25.18
N ASP A 320 -5.10 3.88 25.39
CA ASP A 320 -5.49 2.65 24.70
C ASP A 320 -5.43 2.84 23.17
N PRO A 321 -4.61 2.05 22.43
CA PRO A 321 -4.45 2.21 20.99
C PRO A 321 -5.72 1.95 20.18
N ALA A 322 -6.75 1.33 20.77
CA ALA A 322 -8.05 1.13 20.12
C ALA A 322 -8.69 2.44 19.62
N ILE A 323 -8.34 3.59 20.22
CA ILE A 323 -8.80 4.92 19.78
C ILE A 323 -8.37 5.25 18.34
N LEU A 324 -7.30 4.65 17.82
CA LEU A 324 -6.86 4.88 16.44
C LEU A 324 -7.86 4.35 15.40
N PHE A 325 -8.67 3.34 15.75
CA PHE A 325 -9.78 2.89 14.89
C PHE A 325 -10.98 3.84 14.93
N GLU A 326 -11.05 4.71 15.94
CA GLU A 326 -12.14 5.67 16.09
C GLU A 326 -11.84 7.01 15.43
N ASP A 327 -10.59 7.24 15.03
CA ASP A 327 -10.12 8.44 14.33
C ASP A 327 -10.92 8.69 13.05
N GLY A 328 -11.36 9.95 12.85
CA GLY A 328 -12.19 10.35 11.72
C GLY A 328 -11.52 10.11 10.36
N GLY A 329 -10.21 10.35 10.26
CA GLY A 329 -9.46 10.07 9.04
C GLY A 329 -9.31 8.57 8.79
N TYR A 330 -9.13 7.77 9.85
CA TYR A 330 -9.14 6.31 9.71
C TYR A 330 -10.49 5.81 9.20
N LYS A 331 -11.60 6.32 9.73
CA LYS A 331 -12.94 5.97 9.27
C LYS A 331 -13.21 6.43 7.83
N GLU A 332 -12.62 7.55 7.41
CA GLU A 332 -12.78 8.06 6.05
C GLU A 332 -12.04 7.19 5.02
N VAL A 333 -10.78 6.85 5.29
CA VAL A 333 -9.92 6.23 4.27
C VAL A 333 -9.30 4.89 4.65
N GLY A 334 -9.53 4.38 5.85
CA GLY A 334 -9.06 3.07 6.31
C GLY A 334 -7.57 3.01 6.65
N THR A 335 -6.89 4.14 6.80
CA THR A 335 -5.44 4.15 7.15
C THR A 335 -5.05 5.30 8.06
N VAL A 336 -4.05 5.05 8.91
CA VAL A 336 -3.31 6.06 9.68
C VAL A 336 -1.82 5.74 9.58
N PHE A 337 -1.04 6.69 9.11
CA PHE A 337 0.41 6.63 9.07
C PHE A 337 1.00 7.56 10.14
N PHE A 338 2.31 7.65 10.24
CA PHE A 338 2.96 8.69 11.05
C PHE A 338 4.11 9.30 10.24
N TYR A 339 4.43 10.56 10.50
CA TYR A 339 5.59 11.17 9.88
C TYR A 339 6.87 10.73 10.57
N ASP A 340 7.84 10.28 9.77
CA ASP A 340 9.20 10.08 10.26
C ASP A 340 9.90 11.43 10.43
N ARG A 341 11.01 11.42 11.17
CA ARG A 341 11.85 12.59 11.43
C ARG A 341 12.35 13.23 10.13
N THR A 342 12.40 14.55 10.11
CA THR A 342 13.02 15.28 8.99
C THR A 342 14.53 15.12 9.05
N ARG A 343 15.07 14.22 8.23
CA ARG A 343 16.50 14.08 8.00
C ARG A 343 16.88 14.56 6.61
N LEU A 344 17.84 15.48 6.57
CA LEU A 344 18.61 15.80 5.38
C LEU A 344 19.75 14.77 5.29
N SER A 345 19.39 13.51 5.06
CA SER A 345 20.40 12.50 4.76
C SER A 345 20.89 12.70 3.33
N LYS A 346 22.11 12.23 3.05
CA LYS A 346 22.64 12.06 1.69
C LYS A 346 22.38 10.62 1.24
N VAL A 347 21.14 10.10 1.36
CA VAL A 347 20.89 8.80 0.72
C VAL A 347 21.21 8.96 -0.77
N ALA A 348 22.11 8.10 -1.21
CA ALA A 348 23.10 8.38 -2.23
C ALA A 348 22.50 8.67 -3.60
N GLY A 349 22.84 9.81 -4.21
CA GLY A 349 22.94 10.04 -5.66
C GLY A 349 21.69 9.85 -6.54
N VAL A 350 20.63 9.20 -6.06
CA VAL A 350 19.42 8.90 -6.81
C VAL A 350 18.43 10.03 -6.58
N ASN A 351 18.06 10.72 -7.67
CA ASN A 351 16.99 11.68 -7.62
C ASN A 351 15.67 10.92 -7.39
N LYS A 352 15.20 10.90 -6.14
CA LYS A 352 13.98 10.21 -5.68
C LYS A 352 12.75 10.57 -6.49
N ARG A 353 12.64 11.85 -6.86
CA ARG A 353 11.57 12.35 -7.71
C ARG A 353 11.68 11.78 -9.13
N SER A 354 12.88 11.77 -9.72
CA SER A 354 13.11 11.13 -11.02
C SER A 354 12.88 9.62 -10.98
N TRP A 355 13.26 8.95 -9.90
CA TRP A 355 12.97 7.53 -9.70
C TRP A 355 11.46 7.29 -9.64
N LEU A 356 10.71 8.04 -8.82
CA LEU A 356 9.25 7.90 -8.76
C LEU A 356 8.60 8.12 -10.13
N TYR A 357 9.06 9.13 -10.89
CA TYR A 357 8.56 9.39 -12.24
C TYR A 357 8.96 8.35 -13.28
N SER A 358 10.01 7.56 -13.06
CA SER A 358 10.44 6.57 -14.05
C SER A 358 9.41 5.43 -14.18
N PHE A 359 8.62 5.18 -13.14
CA PHE A 359 7.65 4.09 -13.13
C PHE A 359 6.20 4.50 -12.86
N LEU A 360 5.94 5.66 -12.26
CA LEU A 360 4.56 6.15 -12.08
C LEU A 360 4.13 7.07 -13.24
N PRO A 361 3.19 6.63 -14.10
CA PRO A 361 2.66 7.47 -15.18
C PRO A 361 1.84 8.67 -14.67
N SER A 362 1.29 8.54 -13.45
CA SER A 362 0.61 9.61 -12.73
C SER A 362 0.82 9.42 -11.23
N VAL A 363 0.94 10.53 -10.51
CA VAL A 363 0.96 10.60 -9.04
C VAL A 363 -0.31 11.27 -8.55
N SER A 364 -0.79 10.89 -7.38
CA SER A 364 -1.89 11.60 -6.72
C SER A 364 -1.46 13.02 -6.30
N ASN A 365 -2.39 13.79 -5.75
CA ASN A 365 -2.09 15.12 -5.24
C ASN A 365 -1.22 15.11 -3.95
N HIS A 366 -1.08 13.96 -3.29
CA HIS A 366 -0.39 13.86 -2.00
C HIS A 366 1.14 13.85 -2.11
N PRO A 367 1.79 13.01 -2.95
CA PRO A 367 3.25 13.02 -3.12
C PRO A 367 3.82 14.41 -3.33
N SER A 368 3.19 15.26 -4.16
CA SER A 368 3.65 16.63 -4.41
C SER A 368 3.82 17.52 -3.16
N LYS A 369 3.17 17.13 -2.07
CA LYS A 369 3.15 17.83 -0.77
C LYS A 369 4.17 17.27 0.22
N THR A 370 4.73 16.08 -0.02
CA THR A 370 5.62 15.44 0.96
C THR A 370 7.05 16.00 0.89
N ARG A 371 7.87 15.79 1.95
CA ARG A 371 9.25 16.32 1.96
C ARG A 371 10.17 15.51 1.07
N TRP A 372 9.98 14.20 1.03
CA TRP A 372 10.66 13.25 0.16
C TRP A 372 10.50 13.63 -1.31
N TYR A 373 9.29 13.93 -1.75
CA TYR A 373 9.02 14.33 -3.14
C TYR A 373 9.60 15.71 -3.50
N ARG A 374 9.53 16.66 -2.56
CA ARG A 374 10.06 18.02 -2.72
C ARG A 374 11.57 18.13 -2.50
N SER A 375 12.26 17.01 -2.29
CA SER A 375 13.69 16.97 -1.99
C SER A 375 14.07 17.80 -0.75
N ARG A 376 13.15 17.89 0.22
CA ARG A 376 13.32 18.59 1.50
C ARG A 376 13.57 17.63 2.67
N GLY A 377 13.57 16.33 2.42
CA GLY A 377 13.83 15.30 3.42
C GLY A 377 14.05 13.96 2.75
N ASP A 378 14.72 13.05 3.46
CA ASP A 378 15.00 11.71 2.96
C ASP A 378 14.05 10.64 3.47
N GLN A 379 13.27 10.97 4.50
CA GLN A 379 12.31 10.14 5.20
C GLN A 379 11.02 10.96 5.35
N ASP A 380 9.88 10.34 5.02
CA ASP A 380 8.58 10.97 5.19
C ASP A 380 7.68 10.15 6.09
N GLN A 381 7.55 8.85 5.83
CA GLN A 381 6.65 7.97 6.56
C GLN A 381 7.41 7.10 7.53
N ASP A 382 6.84 6.95 8.73
CA ASP A 382 7.34 6.05 9.74
C ASP A 382 6.59 4.71 9.68
N SER A 383 7.30 3.63 10.00
CA SER A 383 6.76 2.27 10.09
C SER A 383 6.72 1.75 11.54
N GLY A 384 6.93 2.63 12.53
CA GLY A 384 6.85 2.30 13.95
C GLY A 384 5.43 2.10 14.43
N VAL A 385 4.47 2.82 13.85
CA VAL A 385 3.04 2.53 13.96
C VAL A 385 2.38 2.76 12.60
N VAL A 386 1.59 1.79 12.15
CA VAL A 386 0.73 1.91 10.96
C VAL A 386 -0.63 1.31 11.27
N VAL A 387 -1.70 2.02 10.96
CA VAL A 387 -3.06 1.52 11.08
C VAL A 387 -3.63 1.31 9.69
N LEU A 388 -4.18 0.13 9.42
CA LEU A 388 -4.63 -0.22 8.08
C LEU A 388 -5.85 -1.15 8.11
N ASP A 389 -6.90 -0.79 7.37
CA ASP A 389 -7.97 -1.70 6.98
C ASP A 389 -7.56 -2.48 5.73
N LYS A 390 -7.27 -3.77 5.92
CA LYS A 390 -6.88 -4.66 4.84
C LYS A 390 -7.98 -4.87 3.82
N LYS A 391 -9.26 -4.74 4.19
CA LYS A 391 -10.36 -4.91 3.24
C LYS A 391 -10.32 -3.81 2.17
N GLU A 392 -10.13 -2.57 2.58
CA GLU A 392 -10.08 -1.41 1.69
C GLU A 392 -8.75 -1.34 0.91
N HIS A 393 -7.65 -1.80 1.52
CA HIS A 393 -6.29 -1.62 0.99
C HIS A 393 -5.58 -2.90 0.53
N PHE A 394 -6.26 -4.03 0.41
CA PHE A 394 -5.65 -5.33 0.13
C PHE A 394 -4.68 -5.33 -1.06
N ILE A 395 -5.11 -4.78 -2.20
CA ILE A 395 -4.28 -4.73 -3.41
C ILE A 395 -3.10 -3.77 -3.26
N GLY A 396 -3.27 -2.69 -2.49
CA GLY A 396 -2.17 -1.81 -2.11
C GLY A 396 -1.15 -2.57 -1.27
N LEU A 397 -1.62 -3.32 -0.26
CA LEU A 397 -0.77 -4.14 0.60
C LEU A 397 -0.02 -5.23 -0.17
N LEU A 398 -0.64 -5.88 -1.16
CA LEU A 398 0.07 -6.79 -2.07
C LEU A 398 1.19 -6.09 -2.84
N ALA A 399 0.95 -4.87 -3.33
CA ALA A 399 1.97 -4.08 -4.01
C ALA A 399 3.12 -3.70 -3.06
N ILE A 400 2.83 -3.31 -1.82
CA ILE A 400 3.83 -3.04 -0.77
C ILE A 400 4.67 -4.29 -0.51
N CYS A 401 4.03 -5.46 -0.32
CA CYS A 401 4.73 -6.73 -0.15
C CYS A 401 5.61 -7.05 -1.37
N LYS A 402 5.14 -6.80 -2.59
CA LYS A 402 5.94 -7.00 -3.80
C LYS A 402 7.13 -6.04 -3.88
N MET A 403 7.00 -4.80 -3.44
CA MET A 403 8.15 -3.90 -3.35
C MET A 403 9.20 -4.36 -2.32
N ASN A 404 8.80 -5.19 -1.35
CA ASN A 404 9.64 -5.77 -0.30
C ASN A 404 10.01 -7.26 -0.54
N ASP A 405 9.54 -7.86 -1.64
CA ASP A 405 9.97 -9.15 -2.17
C ASP A 405 11.45 -9.06 -2.58
N VAL A 406 12.24 -10.12 -2.39
CA VAL A 406 13.70 -10.11 -2.49
C VAL A 406 14.21 -9.51 -3.81
N LEU A 407 13.50 -9.76 -4.92
CA LEU A 407 13.89 -9.33 -6.25
C LEU A 407 13.80 -7.80 -6.37
N GLU A 408 12.68 -7.21 -5.95
CA GLU A 408 12.41 -5.77 -5.98
C GLU A 408 13.08 -5.02 -4.82
N ARG A 409 13.14 -5.66 -3.64
CA ARG A 409 13.74 -5.13 -2.41
C ARG A 409 15.19 -4.76 -2.67
N ASN A 410 15.97 -5.72 -3.12
CA ASN A 410 17.42 -5.56 -3.31
C ASN A 410 17.72 -4.65 -4.50
N GLN A 411 16.86 -4.62 -5.53
CA GLN A 411 16.90 -3.66 -6.62
C GLN A 411 15.50 -3.38 -7.16
N PRO A 412 15.01 -2.13 -7.21
CA PRO A 412 15.57 -0.86 -6.80
C PRO A 412 14.97 -0.28 -5.50
N THR A 413 14.03 -0.95 -4.81
CA THR A 413 13.26 -0.34 -3.71
C THR A 413 14.19 0.23 -2.63
N TYR A 414 15.07 -0.59 -2.05
CA TYR A 414 15.93 -0.17 -0.93
C TYR A 414 17.13 0.67 -1.39
N ARG A 415 17.29 0.91 -2.71
CA ARG A 415 18.23 1.91 -3.24
C ARG A 415 17.65 3.31 -3.26
N ALA A 416 16.34 3.42 -3.46
CA ALA A 416 15.65 4.71 -3.60
C ALA A 416 14.90 5.13 -2.32
N THR A 417 14.54 4.16 -1.47
CA THR A 417 13.74 4.33 -0.25
C THR A 417 14.42 3.68 0.94
N TRP A 418 13.93 3.96 2.16
CA TRP A 418 14.28 3.20 3.36
C TRP A 418 13.42 1.94 3.50
N GLY A 419 13.00 1.38 2.38
CA GLY A 419 12.38 0.08 2.31
C GLY A 419 10.92 0.08 2.71
N GLU A 420 10.58 -0.70 3.72
CA GLU A 420 9.20 -0.90 4.19
C GLU A 420 8.54 0.39 4.71
N LYS A 421 9.33 1.44 4.97
CA LYS A 421 8.84 2.75 5.41
C LYS A 421 8.17 3.56 4.30
N GLU A 422 8.72 3.55 3.09
CA GLU A 422 8.23 4.38 1.97
C GLU A 422 7.79 3.57 0.74
N SER A 423 7.66 2.25 0.88
CA SER A 423 6.97 1.36 -0.06
C SER A 423 5.46 1.42 0.15
#